data_AF-A0A534BHG2-F1
#
_entry.id   AF-A0A534BHG2-F1
#
_cell.length_a   1.000
_cell.length_b   1.000
_cell.length_c   1.000
_cell.angle_alpha   90.00
_cell.angle_beta   90.00
_cell.angle_gamma   90.00
#
_symmetry.space_group_name_H-M   'P 1'
#
loop_
_entity.id
_entity.type
_entity.pdbx_description
1 polymer ?
#
loop_
_entity_poly.entity_id
_entity_poly.type
_entity_poly.pdbx_seq_one_letter_code
_entity_poly.pdbx_strand_id
1 'polypeptide(L)' 'MSNYKADGRAPAKATSFDIAFLAGVSQPTVSRALRGNPRVREETRRRVQAIAQKLNY' A
#
# COMPACT_ATOMS: atom_id res chain seq x y z
N MET A 1 -5.26 -15.62 11.73
CA MET A 1 -4.95 -14.39 10.96
C MET A 1 -4.28 -14.80 9.67
N SER A 2 -4.73 -14.56 8.43
CA SER A 2 -5.75 -13.67 7.86
C SER A 2 -6.45 -14.42 6.72
N ASN A 3 -7.77 -14.33 6.62
CA ASN A 3 -8.58 -14.97 5.58
C ASN A 3 -8.61 -14.09 4.32
N TYR A 4 -7.76 -14.35 3.31
CA TYR A 4 -8.11 -13.98 1.94
C TYR A 4 -9.09 -15.03 1.41
N LYS A 5 -10.37 -14.88 1.77
CA LYS A 5 -11.45 -15.64 1.13
C LYS A 5 -11.59 -15.08 -0.29
N ALA A 6 -11.21 -15.88 -1.28
CA ALA A 6 -11.43 -15.62 -2.69
C ALA A 6 -12.91 -15.86 -3.01
N ASP A 7 -13.71 -14.80 -2.94
CA ASP A 7 -15.11 -14.75 -3.34
C ASP A 7 -15.23 -14.44 -4.84
N GLY A 8 -14.71 -15.30 -5.72
CA GLY A 8 -15.08 -15.35 -7.16
C GLY A 8 -15.02 -14.05 -7.99
N ARG A 9 -14.43 -12.96 -7.50
CA ARG A 9 -14.27 -11.69 -8.21
C ARG A 9 -12.99 -11.68 -9.02
N ALA A 10 -13.02 -10.99 -10.17
CA ALA A 10 -11.88 -10.66 -11.01
C ALA A 10 -10.63 -10.32 -10.19
N PRO A 11 -9.40 -10.61 -10.67
CA PRO A 11 -8.16 -10.49 -9.89
C PRO A 11 -8.18 -9.17 -9.11
N ALA A 12 -8.21 -9.29 -7.78
CA ALA A 12 -8.48 -8.15 -6.91
C ALA A 12 -7.47 -7.04 -7.24
N LYS A 13 -7.97 -5.89 -7.71
CA LYS A 13 -7.12 -4.72 -7.93
C LYS A 13 -6.37 -4.44 -6.63
N ALA A 14 -5.07 -4.17 -6.76
CA ALA A 14 -4.26 -3.79 -5.62
C ALA A 14 -4.91 -2.66 -4.85
N THR A 15 -4.88 -2.74 -3.52
CA THR A 15 -5.48 -1.76 -2.63
C THR A 15 -4.41 -1.03 -1.81
N SER A 16 -4.76 0.13 -1.27
CA SER A 16 -3.90 0.81 -0.29
C SER A 16 -3.60 -0.07 0.95
N PHE A 17 -4.43 -1.06 1.26
CA PHE A 17 -4.20 -1.98 2.37
C PHE A 17 -3.09 -2.97 2.06
N ASP A 18 -3.02 -3.47 0.82
CA ASP A 18 -1.93 -4.34 0.38
C ASP A 18 -0.59 -3.60 0.46
N ILE A 19 -0.57 -2.34 0.02
CA ILE A 19 0.61 -1.47 0.12
C ILE A 19 1.00 -1.26 1.58
N ALA A 20 0.03 -0.98 2.45
CA ALA A 20 0.26 -0.76 3.87
C ALA A 20 0.88 -2.00 4.54
N PHE A 21 0.32 -3.18 4.26
CA PHE A 21 0.81 -4.46 4.74
C PHE A 21 2.25 -4.73 4.29
N LEU A 22 2.53 -4.59 2.99
CA LEU A 22 3.87 -4.84 2.43
C LEU A 22 4.91 -3.81 2.87
N ALA A 23 4.51 -2.55 3.07
CA ALA A 23 5.41 -1.50 3.52
C ALA A 23 5.67 -1.54 5.04
N GLY A 24 4.88 -2.30 5.79
CA GLY A 24 4.94 -2.35 7.25
C GLY A 24 4.45 -1.06 7.91
N VAL A 25 3.46 -0.39 7.31
CA VAL A 25 2.91 0.88 7.80
C VAL A 25 1.38 0.85 7.81
N SER A 26 0.76 1.87 8.42
CA SER A 26 -0.69 2.02 8.40
C SER A 26 -1.19 2.61 7.06
N GLN A 27 -2.43 2.32 6.67
CA GLN A 27 -3.06 2.89 5.47
C GLN A 27 -3.06 4.44 5.43
N PRO A 28 -3.30 5.16 6.55
CA PRO A 28 -3.16 6.63 6.57
C PRO A 28 -1.73 7.10 6.27
N THR A 29 -0.72 6.27 6.57
CA THR A 29 0.68 6.56 6.21
C THR A 29 0.91 6.37 4.71
N VAL A 30 0.32 5.34 4.11
CA VAL A 30 0.30 5.17 2.64
C VAL A 30 -0.35 6.37 1.95
N SER A 31 -1.53 6.80 2.41
CA SER A 31 -2.22 7.97 1.86
C SER A 31 -1.38 9.24 1.91
N ARG A 32 -0.72 9.48 3.05
CA ARG A 32 0.21 10.62 3.21
C ARG A 32 1.46 10.48 2.33
N ALA A 33 2.01 9.28 2.22
CA ALA A 33 3.21 9.00 1.43
C ALA A 33 2.97 9.21 -0.07
N LEU A 34 1.86 8.71 -0.60
CA LEU A 34 1.47 8.86 -2.00
C LEU A 34 1.18 10.32 -2.37
N ARG A 35 0.71 11.13 -1.41
CA ARG A 35 0.49 12.58 -1.58
C ARG A 35 1.74 13.44 -1.34
N GLY A 36 2.89 12.82 -1.07
CA GLY A 36 4.14 13.55 -0.84
C GLY A 36 4.17 14.35 0.47
N ASN A 37 3.42 13.95 1.51
CA ASN A 37 3.39 14.69 2.77
C ASN A 37 4.78 14.69 3.45
N PRO A 38 5.34 15.87 3.81
CA PRO A 38 6.70 15.97 4.35
C PRO A 38 6.86 15.34 5.74
N ARG A 39 5.77 15.07 6.47
CA ARG A 39 5.79 14.37 7.77
C ARG A 39 6.08 12.88 7.64
N VAL A 40 6.04 12.32 6.43
CA VAL A 40 6.44 10.94 6.17
C VAL A 40 7.92 10.93 5.78
N ARG A 41 8.73 10.11 6.47
CA ARG A 41 10.15 9.95 6.17
C ARG A 41 10.35 9.60 4.69
N GLU A 42 11.39 10.15 4.07
CA GLU A 42 11.74 9.90 2.67
C GLU A 42 11.86 8.42 2.36
N GLU A 43 12.51 7.65 3.25
CA GLU A 43 12.65 6.20 3.12
C GLU A 43 11.30 5.49 3.03
N THR A 44 10.35 5.84 3.92
CA THR A 44 8.99 5.29 3.91
C THR A 44 8.25 5.67 2.63
N ARG A 45 8.40 6.92 2.16
CA ARG A 45 7.81 7.36 0.88
C ARG A 45 8.33 6.54 -0.29
N ARG A 46 9.64 6.35 -0.39
CA ARG A 46 10.29 5.53 -1.44
C ARG A 46 9.81 4.09 -1.40
N ARG A 47 9.73 3.47 -0.21
CA ARG A 47 9.23 2.09 -0.06
C ARG A 47 7.78 1.97 -0.51
N VAL A 48 6.91 2.87 -0.07
CA VAL A 48 5.49 2.89 -0.46
C VAL A 48 5.33 3.06 -1.98
N GLN A 49 6.06 4.00 -2.59
CA GLN A 49 6.01 4.23 -4.03
C GLN A 49 6.50 3.01 -4.83
N ALA A 50 7.60 2.39 -4.41
CA ALA A 50 8.11 1.18 -5.07
C ALA A 50 7.12 0.01 -5.00
N ILE A 51 6.41 -0.14 -3.88
CA ILE A 51 5.38 -1.17 -3.73
C ILE A 51 4.14 -0.84 -4.59
N ALA A 52 3.68 0.42 -4.57
CA ALA A 52 2.56 0.86 -5.41
C ALA A 52 2.83 0.59 -6.90
N GLN A 53 4.03 0.91 -7.39
CA GLN A 53 4.46 0.61 -8.76
C GLN A 53 4.45 -0.88 -9.06
N LYS A 54 5.00 -1.72 -8.18
CA LYS A 54 5.00 -3.19 -8.34
C LYS A 54 3.59 -3.77 -8.40
N LEU A 55 2.65 -3.14 -7.71
CA LEU A 55 1.25 -3.56 -7.64
C LEU A 55 0.37 -2.93 -8.74
N ASN A 56 0.92 -2.06 -9.60
CA ASN A 56 0.17 -1.26 -10.57
C ASN A 56 -0.99 -0.48 -9.92
N TYR A 57 -0.71 0.11 -8.76
CA TYR A 57 -1.65 0.91 -7.96
C TYR A 57 -1.68 2.38 -8.36
#